data_AF-A0A7G1I9R9-F1
#
_entry.id   AF-A0A7G1I9R9-F1
#
_cell.length_a   1.000
_cell.length_b   1.000
_cell.length_c   1.000
_cell.angle_alpha   90.00
_cell.angle_beta   90.00
_cell.angle_gamma   90.00
#
_symmetry.space_group_name_H-M   'P 1'
#
loop_
_entity.id
_entity.type
_entity.pdbx_description
1 polymer ?
#
loop_
_entity_poly.entity_id
_entity_poly.type
_entity_poly.pdbx_seq_one_letter_code
_entity_poly.pdbx_strand_id
1 'polypeptide(L)'
;MKQICARLDGMPLAIELAAARVRTMSLTEIVDGLHDRFRLLTGGSRTAVRRQQTLRASVDWSHALLTDTERSLFRRLAVFLGGFDLDAAQTVAGADDIQRYQVLDQLTLLVDKSLVLAENTSGRTRYRLLETVRQYALEKLSESEEADAIRARHRDYYTSMAALLDTPGRTDYEQLLVQAETDMDNLRSAFTWSMENSDLEQALRLASALQPLWHTRGRILEGCAWFDAIPIDDASEHQVTAATRARALADMAVVTLFRGDNTARAQRALTIARELDEPALLARVLTACGIVAGYLYDAEAAAAYYAEAAGLARAIGDQWRLSQVLAQQSNTAVMQGDPVAAQAAAEEGVISPTPSAIGSARGYVASVSAGHS
;
A
#
# COMPACT_ATOMS: atom_id res chain seq x y z
N MET A 1 6.02 -13.56 -16.02
CA MET A 1 6.85 -13.08 -17.17
C MET A 1 6.80 -11.56 -17.35
N LYS A 2 5.65 -10.90 -17.56
CA LYS A 2 5.57 -9.42 -17.67
C LYS A 2 6.21 -8.67 -16.48
N GLN A 3 5.93 -9.10 -15.26
CA GLN A 3 6.50 -8.51 -14.02
C GLN A 3 8.01 -8.73 -13.90
N ILE A 4 8.53 -9.84 -14.45
CA ILE A 4 9.97 -10.15 -14.51
C ILE A 4 10.63 -9.26 -15.58
N CYS A 5 10.05 -9.13 -16.78
CA CYS A 5 10.59 -8.26 -17.83
C CYS A 5 10.58 -6.78 -17.41
N ALA A 6 9.55 -6.33 -16.69
CA ALA A 6 9.49 -4.98 -16.14
C ALA A 6 10.54 -4.74 -15.05
N ARG A 7 10.73 -5.67 -14.10
CA ARG A 7 11.77 -5.61 -13.07
C ARG A 7 13.20 -5.79 -13.59
N LEU A 8 13.33 -6.26 -14.83
CA LEU A 8 14.62 -6.45 -15.50
C LEU A 8 14.86 -5.42 -16.61
N ASP A 9 14.07 -4.33 -16.63
CA ASP A 9 14.17 -3.20 -17.58
C ASP A 9 14.18 -3.63 -19.06
N GLY A 10 13.55 -4.76 -19.38
CA GLY A 10 13.56 -5.31 -20.74
C GLY A 10 14.95 -5.75 -21.24
N MET A 11 15.96 -5.83 -20.38
CA MET A 11 17.31 -6.26 -20.77
C MET A 11 17.28 -7.73 -21.22
N PRO A 12 17.55 -8.04 -22.50
CA PRO A 12 17.39 -9.39 -23.05
C PRO A 12 18.15 -10.47 -22.27
N LEU A 13 19.35 -10.11 -21.78
CA LEU A 13 20.21 -11.00 -21.00
C LEU A 13 19.65 -11.37 -19.63
N ALA A 14 19.03 -10.42 -18.94
CA ALA A 14 18.45 -10.68 -17.63
C ALA A 14 17.21 -11.59 -17.78
N ILE A 15 16.45 -11.40 -18.86
CA ILE A 15 15.33 -12.26 -19.24
C ILE A 15 15.82 -13.67 -19.62
N GLU A 16 16.91 -13.80 -20.36
CA GLU A 16 17.54 -15.09 -20.68
C GLU A 16 18.02 -15.84 -19.43
N LEU A 17 18.64 -15.14 -18.48
CA LEU A 17 19.13 -15.74 -17.22
C LEU A 17 17.99 -16.18 -16.29
N ALA A 18 16.92 -15.37 -16.19
CA ALA A 18 15.71 -15.76 -15.47
C ALA A 18 15.03 -16.96 -16.15
N ALA A 19 14.94 -16.96 -17.49
CA ALA A 19 14.37 -18.06 -18.27
C ALA A 19 15.16 -19.37 -18.13
N ALA A 20 16.49 -19.31 -18.01
CA ALA A 20 17.33 -20.49 -17.80
C ALA A 20 17.05 -21.23 -16.48
N ARG A 21 16.52 -20.53 -15.46
CA ARG A 21 16.25 -21.07 -14.12
C ARG A 21 14.81 -21.51 -13.87
N VAL A 22 13.89 -21.28 -14.81
CA VAL A 22 12.50 -21.78 -14.74
C VAL A 22 12.45 -23.32 -14.71
N ARG A 23 13.53 -24.00 -15.14
CA ARG A 23 13.65 -25.47 -15.03
C ARG A 23 14.01 -25.97 -13.63
N THR A 24 14.52 -25.11 -12.75
CA THR A 24 15.08 -25.49 -11.44
C THR A 24 14.45 -24.72 -10.27
N MET A 25 13.69 -23.67 -10.53
CA MET A 25 13.03 -22.82 -9.53
C MET A 25 11.66 -22.37 -10.04
N SER A 26 10.72 -22.18 -9.13
CA SER A 26 9.41 -21.61 -9.45
C SER A 26 9.53 -20.12 -9.81
N LEU A 27 8.56 -19.61 -10.57
CA LEU A 27 8.52 -18.21 -10.98
C LEU A 27 8.41 -17.25 -9.79
N THR A 28 7.77 -17.66 -8.70
CA THR A 28 7.68 -16.91 -7.44
C THR A 28 9.03 -16.80 -6.75
N GLU A 29 9.78 -17.90 -6.63
CA GLU A 29 11.14 -17.88 -6.05
C GLU A 29 12.14 -17.07 -6.89
N ILE A 30 11.94 -17.03 -8.21
CA ILE A 30 12.73 -16.17 -9.11
C ILE A 30 12.40 -14.69 -8.88
N VAL A 31 11.13 -14.35 -8.66
CA VAL A 31 10.69 -12.97 -8.37
C VAL A 31 11.19 -12.50 -7.00
N ASP A 32 11.13 -13.38 -5.99
CA ASP A 32 11.59 -13.08 -4.64
C ASP A 32 13.13 -13.01 -4.58
N GLY A 33 13.82 -13.91 -5.29
CA GLY A 33 15.27 -13.89 -5.42
C GLY A 33 15.84 -12.72 -6.23
N LEU A 34 15.02 -12.00 -7.00
CA LEU A 34 15.43 -10.78 -7.70
C LEU A 34 15.65 -9.59 -6.75
N HIS A 35 15.12 -9.62 -5.52
CA HIS A 35 15.49 -8.66 -4.47
C HIS A 35 16.97 -8.80 -4.09
N ASP A 36 17.52 -10.01 -4.16
CA ASP A 36 18.88 -10.34 -3.73
C ASP A 36 19.76 -10.72 -4.95
N ARG A 37 19.77 -9.83 -5.96
CA ARG A 37 20.47 -10.01 -7.25
C ARG A 37 21.91 -10.52 -7.12
N PHE A 38 22.63 -10.16 -6.05
CA PHE A 38 24.03 -10.53 -5.87
C PHE A 38 24.22 -11.99 -5.46
N ARG A 39 23.29 -12.58 -4.70
CA ARG A 39 23.42 -13.99 -4.31
C ARG A 39 22.80 -14.92 -5.33
N LEU A 40 21.71 -14.48 -5.98
CA LEU A 40 21.07 -15.29 -6.99
C LEU A 40 21.91 -15.35 -8.27
N LEU A 41 22.44 -14.24 -8.80
CA LEU A 41 23.09 -14.19 -10.13
C LEU A 41 24.57 -14.61 -10.15
N THR A 42 25.21 -14.80 -8.99
CA THR A 42 26.63 -15.20 -8.89
C THR A 42 26.89 -16.68 -9.16
N GLY A 43 25.86 -17.52 -9.12
CA GLY A 43 26.02 -18.98 -9.20
C GLY A 43 26.18 -19.62 -10.59
N GLY A 44 26.50 -18.90 -11.68
CA GLY A 44 26.34 -19.51 -13.02
C GLY A 44 27.26 -19.18 -14.20
N SER A 45 27.91 -18.01 -14.33
CA SER A 45 28.82 -17.80 -15.49
C SER A 45 29.88 -16.72 -15.30
N ARG A 46 31.13 -17.01 -15.70
CA ARG A 46 32.29 -16.09 -15.65
C ARG A 46 32.10 -14.81 -16.49
N THR A 47 31.21 -14.84 -17.48
CA THR A 47 30.91 -13.71 -18.37
C THR A 47 29.95 -12.70 -17.73
N ALA A 48 28.98 -13.15 -16.93
CA ALA A 48 28.08 -12.27 -16.18
C ALA A 48 28.84 -11.44 -15.13
N VAL A 49 29.79 -12.08 -14.42
CA VAL A 49 30.64 -11.42 -13.41
C VAL A 49 31.51 -10.31 -14.04
N ARG A 50 32.12 -10.55 -15.21
CA ARG A 50 32.94 -9.52 -15.90
C ARG A 50 32.12 -8.31 -16.35
N ARG A 51 30.93 -8.51 -16.93
CA ARG A 51 30.06 -7.38 -17.32
C ARG A 51 29.55 -6.60 -16.11
N GLN A 52 29.22 -7.29 -15.01
CA GLN A 52 28.80 -6.66 -13.77
C GLN A 52 29.92 -5.82 -13.14
N GLN A 53 31.18 -6.29 -13.20
CA GLN A 53 32.35 -5.49 -12.81
C GLN A 53 32.49 -4.23 -13.66
N THR A 54 32.26 -4.30 -14.98
CA THR A 54 32.31 -3.12 -15.87
C THR A 54 31.17 -2.13 -15.59
N LEU A 55 29.95 -2.61 -15.34
CA LEU A 55 28.81 -1.78 -14.94
C LEU A 55 29.08 -1.10 -13.59
N ARG A 56 29.56 -1.85 -12.60
CA ARG A 56 29.92 -1.31 -11.27
C ARG A 56 31.02 -0.26 -11.39
N ALA A 57 32.08 -0.53 -12.17
CA ALA A 57 33.13 0.45 -12.43
C ALA A 57 32.62 1.73 -13.11
N SER A 58 31.61 1.62 -13.98
CA SER A 58 30.98 2.78 -14.63
C SER A 58 30.16 3.61 -13.64
N VAL A 59 29.45 2.95 -12.72
CA VAL A 59 28.73 3.63 -11.63
C VAL A 59 29.71 4.25 -10.63
N ASP A 60 30.80 3.56 -10.29
CA ASP A 60 31.87 4.09 -9.43
C ASP A 60 32.48 5.37 -10.00
N TRP A 61 32.76 5.41 -11.30
CA TRP A 61 33.25 6.60 -11.97
C TRP A 61 32.22 7.74 -11.94
N SER A 62 30.95 7.44 -12.24
CA SER A 62 29.86 8.42 -12.21
C SER A 62 29.65 8.97 -10.79
N HIS A 63 29.75 8.11 -9.77
CA HIS A 63 29.67 8.48 -8.36
C HIS A 63 30.88 9.32 -7.91
N ALA A 64 32.09 9.04 -8.40
CA ALA A 64 33.28 9.82 -8.09
C ALA A 64 33.18 11.27 -8.58
N LEU A 65 32.42 11.53 -9.65
CA LEU A 65 32.16 12.86 -10.19
C LEU A 65 31.07 13.64 -9.43
N LEU A 66 30.39 13.02 -8.47
CA LEU A 66 29.38 13.68 -7.67
C LEU A 66 30.00 14.56 -6.60
N THR A 67 29.39 15.73 -6.38
CA THR A 67 29.64 16.57 -5.21
C THR A 67 29.14 15.88 -3.93
N ASP A 68 29.58 16.33 -2.76
CA ASP A 68 29.17 15.69 -1.50
C ASP A 68 27.65 15.75 -1.27
N THR A 69 27.01 16.85 -1.67
CA THR A 69 25.54 16.99 -1.60
C THR A 69 24.84 16.03 -2.55
N GLU A 70 25.33 15.90 -3.80
CA GLU A 70 24.79 14.94 -4.76
C GLU A 70 24.98 13.49 -4.32
N ARG A 71 26.15 13.13 -3.74
CA ARG A 71 26.39 11.80 -3.17
C ARG A 71 25.43 11.50 -2.04
N SER A 72 25.15 12.51 -1.20
CA SER A 72 24.19 12.41 -0.12
C SER A 72 22.78 12.18 -0.62
N LEU A 73 22.29 12.99 -1.56
CA LEU A 73 20.96 12.77 -2.13
C LEU A 73 20.89 11.41 -2.83
N PHE A 74 21.88 11.08 -3.66
CA PHE A 74 21.93 9.84 -4.43
C PHE A 74 21.79 8.58 -3.55
N ARG A 75 22.58 8.47 -2.48
CA ARG A 75 22.50 7.31 -1.57
C ARG A 75 21.16 7.25 -0.83
N ARG A 76 20.62 8.41 -0.41
CA ARG A 76 19.32 8.47 0.29
C ARG A 76 18.16 8.06 -0.60
N LEU A 77 18.20 8.39 -1.90
CA LEU A 77 17.18 7.97 -2.86
C LEU A 77 17.12 6.45 -3.07
N ALA A 78 18.12 5.69 -2.62
CA ALA A 78 18.19 4.24 -2.80
C ALA A 78 17.07 3.46 -2.08
N VAL A 79 16.43 4.06 -1.07
CA VAL A 79 15.31 3.47 -0.33
C VAL A 79 14.04 3.35 -1.17
N PHE A 80 13.90 4.13 -2.24
CA PHE A 80 12.73 4.05 -3.11
C PHE A 80 12.81 2.83 -4.01
N LEU A 81 11.80 1.96 -3.94
CA LEU A 81 11.66 0.79 -4.79
C LEU A 81 10.71 1.13 -5.95
N GLY A 82 11.25 1.13 -7.18
CA GLY A 82 10.53 1.61 -8.36
C GLY A 82 10.81 3.09 -8.60
N GLY A 83 9.78 3.92 -8.49
CA GLY A 83 9.92 5.37 -8.70
C GLY A 83 9.34 6.19 -7.55
N PHE A 84 9.50 7.51 -7.63
CA PHE A 84 9.05 8.47 -6.64
C PHE A 84 8.80 9.83 -7.30
N ASP A 85 8.02 10.70 -6.66
CA ASP A 85 7.84 12.08 -7.07
C ASP A 85 8.75 13.03 -6.27
N LEU A 86 8.72 14.32 -6.61
CA LEU A 86 9.54 15.33 -5.94
C LEU A 86 9.16 15.49 -4.45
N ASP A 87 7.89 15.34 -4.12
CA ASP A 87 7.39 15.43 -2.73
C ASP A 87 7.98 14.32 -1.86
N ALA A 88 7.98 13.10 -2.38
CA ALA A 88 8.61 11.94 -1.73
C ALA A 88 10.12 12.14 -1.60
N ALA A 89 10.81 12.55 -2.67
CA ALA A 89 12.25 12.81 -2.65
C ALA A 89 12.62 13.86 -1.60
N GLN A 90 11.87 14.95 -1.53
CA GLN A 90 12.09 16.02 -0.56
C GLN A 90 11.89 15.51 0.87
N THR A 91 10.79 14.81 1.13
CA THR A 91 10.42 14.41 2.51
C THR A 91 11.34 13.30 3.04
N VAL A 92 11.75 12.37 2.19
CA VAL A 92 12.53 11.20 2.60
C VAL A 92 14.02 11.45 2.52
N ALA A 93 14.50 12.04 1.41
CA ALA A 93 15.93 12.18 1.13
C ALA A 93 16.47 13.60 1.41
N GLY A 94 15.58 14.59 1.57
CA GLY A 94 15.95 15.91 2.06
C GLY A 94 16.46 15.85 3.51
N ALA A 95 17.50 16.62 3.81
CA ALA A 95 17.81 16.96 5.21
C ALA A 95 16.87 18.08 5.67
N ASP A 96 16.75 18.24 7.00
CA ASP A 96 15.74 19.11 7.62
C ASP A 96 15.93 20.61 7.26
N ASP A 97 17.07 20.96 6.67
CA ASP A 97 17.48 22.30 6.24
C ASP A 97 17.49 22.51 4.71
N ILE A 98 17.24 21.46 3.91
CA ILE A 98 17.29 21.55 2.45
C ILE A 98 15.92 21.97 1.90
N GLN A 99 15.91 23.09 1.18
CA GLN A 99 14.70 23.61 0.54
C GLN A 99 14.33 22.78 -0.70
N ARG A 100 13.02 22.74 -1.01
CA ARG A 100 12.48 21.96 -2.15
C ARG A 100 13.21 22.21 -3.47
N TYR A 101 13.53 23.47 -3.78
CA TYR A 101 14.23 23.79 -5.03
C TYR A 101 15.65 23.22 -5.06
N GLN A 102 16.33 23.11 -3.92
CA GLN A 102 17.68 22.54 -3.84
C GLN A 102 17.65 21.03 -4.07
N VAL A 103 16.59 20.33 -3.64
CA VAL A 103 16.39 18.91 -3.96
C VAL A 103 16.14 18.74 -5.45
N LEU A 104 15.32 19.62 -6.05
CA LEU A 104 15.05 19.60 -7.48
C LEU A 104 16.31 19.86 -8.32
N ASP A 105 17.12 20.85 -7.94
CA ASP A 105 18.39 21.16 -8.63
C ASP A 105 19.34 19.95 -8.59
N GLN A 106 19.47 19.30 -7.43
CA GLN A 106 20.29 18.11 -7.29
C GLN A 106 19.73 16.90 -8.06
N LEU A 107 18.40 16.72 -8.09
CA LEU A 107 17.78 15.69 -8.94
C LEU A 107 18.07 15.93 -10.41
N THR A 108 17.98 17.18 -10.88
CA THR A 108 18.34 17.55 -12.25
C THR A 108 19.79 17.18 -12.57
N LEU A 109 20.73 17.49 -11.66
CA LEU A 109 22.15 17.13 -11.84
C LEU A 109 22.38 15.61 -11.86
N LEU A 110 21.63 14.83 -11.08
CA LEU A 110 21.68 13.36 -11.12
C LEU A 110 21.06 12.80 -12.40
N VAL A 111 20.04 13.47 -12.95
CA VAL A 111 19.44 13.13 -14.26
C VAL A 111 20.41 13.42 -15.40
N ASP A 112 21.07 14.58 -15.39
CA ASP A 112 22.10 14.94 -16.38
C ASP A 112 23.26 13.94 -16.38
N LYS A 113 23.57 13.37 -15.21
CA LYS A 113 24.58 12.33 -15.02
C LYS A 113 24.05 10.91 -15.23
N SER A 114 22.80 10.75 -15.67
CA SER A 114 22.14 9.46 -15.94
C SER A 114 22.11 8.48 -14.76
N LEU A 115 22.20 9.00 -13.52
CA LEU A 115 22.06 8.20 -12.29
C LEU A 115 20.60 8.09 -11.85
N VAL A 116 19.78 9.06 -12.25
CA VAL A 116 18.33 9.09 -12.06
C VAL A 116 17.67 9.30 -13.43
N LEU A 117 16.54 8.64 -13.66
CA LEU A 117 15.71 8.85 -14.84
C LEU A 117 14.49 9.68 -14.46
N ALA A 118 14.14 10.67 -15.28
CA ALA A 118 12.91 11.44 -15.16
C ALA A 118 11.92 11.00 -16.24
N GLU A 119 10.75 10.53 -15.82
CA GLU A 119 9.66 10.06 -16.67
C GLU A 119 8.44 10.96 -16.48
N ASN A 120 7.87 11.45 -17.58
CA ASN A 120 6.65 12.24 -17.53
C ASN A 120 5.43 11.32 -17.69
N THR A 121 4.79 11.00 -16.58
CA THR A 121 3.63 10.10 -16.54
C THR A 121 2.39 10.91 -16.17
N SER A 122 1.41 10.96 -17.07
CA SER A 122 0.09 11.56 -16.80
C SER A 122 0.14 12.99 -16.24
N GLY A 123 1.06 13.81 -16.76
CA GLY A 123 1.21 15.22 -16.35
C GLY A 123 2.01 15.46 -15.07
N ARG A 124 2.60 14.42 -14.45
CA ARG A 124 3.53 14.55 -13.33
C ARG A 124 4.87 13.93 -13.68
N THR A 125 5.96 14.57 -13.25
CA THR A 125 7.31 14.01 -13.37
C THR A 125 7.52 13.01 -12.25
N ARG A 126 7.91 11.80 -12.61
CA ARG A 126 8.36 10.75 -11.70
C ARG A 126 9.82 10.47 -11.95
N TYR A 127 10.55 10.22 -10.87
CA TYR A 127 11.94 9.86 -10.90
C TYR A 127 12.08 8.37 -10.59
N ARG A 128 13.09 7.72 -11.16
CA ARG A 128 13.48 6.37 -10.75
C ARG A 128 14.97 6.17 -10.90
N LEU A 129 15.53 5.30 -10.07
CA LEU A 129 16.89 4.79 -10.26
C LEU A 129 16.78 3.47 -11.03
N LEU A 130 17.68 3.25 -12.00
CA LEU A 130 17.84 1.92 -12.57
C LEU A 130 18.25 0.95 -11.46
N GLU A 131 17.71 -0.26 -11.44
CA GLU A 131 17.86 -1.17 -10.30
C GLU A 131 19.33 -1.43 -9.93
N THR A 132 20.23 -1.52 -10.92
CA THR A 132 21.68 -1.69 -10.66
C THR A 132 22.30 -0.46 -9.99
N VAL A 133 21.87 0.74 -10.37
CA VAL A 133 22.33 2.02 -9.79
C VAL A 133 21.74 2.18 -8.39
N ARG A 134 20.46 1.82 -8.20
CA ARG A 134 19.78 1.82 -6.90
C ARG A 134 20.48 0.90 -5.89
N GLN A 135 20.84 -0.31 -6.29
CA GLN A 135 21.55 -1.25 -5.43
C GLN A 135 22.93 -0.71 -5.01
N TYR A 136 23.67 -0.10 -5.94
CA TYR A 136 24.92 0.58 -5.62
C TYR A 136 24.71 1.72 -4.61
N ALA A 137 23.69 2.56 -4.84
CA ALA A 137 23.33 3.63 -3.92
C ALA A 137 22.92 3.09 -2.54
N LEU A 138 22.26 1.92 -2.49
CA LEU A 138 21.84 1.27 -1.25
C LEU A 138 23.03 0.73 -0.45
N GLU A 139 24.04 0.17 -1.12
CA GLU A 139 25.32 -0.19 -0.48
C GLU A 139 25.94 1.06 0.16
N LYS A 140 25.98 2.19 -0.56
CA LYS A 140 26.48 3.47 -0.04
C LYS A 140 25.65 4.04 1.09
N LEU A 141 24.35 3.82 1.09
CA LEU A 141 23.49 4.16 2.22
C LEU A 141 23.80 3.28 3.44
N SER A 142 23.99 1.97 3.25
CA SER A 142 24.32 1.06 4.35
C SER A 142 25.70 1.28 4.97
N GLU A 143 26.63 1.84 4.20
CA GLU A 143 27.94 2.29 4.69
C GLU A 143 27.87 3.60 5.50
N SER A 144 26.70 4.27 5.53
CA SER A 144 26.49 5.55 6.21
C SER A 144 25.69 5.41 7.51
N GLU A 145 25.88 6.34 8.44
CA GLU A 145 25.17 6.37 9.73
C GLU A 145 23.69 6.78 9.61
N GLU A 146 23.24 7.20 8.43
CA GLU A 146 21.87 7.69 8.19
C GLU A 146 20.91 6.61 7.64
N ALA A 147 21.37 5.38 7.42
CA ALA A 147 20.59 4.33 6.76
C ALA A 147 19.20 4.10 7.40
N ASP A 148 19.18 3.88 8.72
CA ASP A 148 17.95 3.58 9.45
C ASP A 148 17.03 4.79 9.52
N ALA A 149 17.59 6.00 9.68
CA ALA A 149 16.83 7.24 9.71
C ALA A 149 16.11 7.49 8.37
N ILE A 150 16.78 7.23 7.25
CA ILE A 150 16.20 7.42 5.91
C ILE A 150 15.14 6.36 5.60
N ARG A 151 15.36 5.11 6.01
CA ARG A 151 14.34 4.04 5.89
C ARG A 151 13.12 4.29 6.77
N ALA A 152 13.32 4.81 7.98
CA ALA A 152 12.24 5.25 8.86
C ALA A 152 11.42 6.40 8.23
N ARG A 153 12.08 7.43 7.69
CA ARG A 153 11.41 8.52 6.94
C ARG A 153 10.64 8.01 5.74
N HIS A 154 11.20 7.05 4.99
CA HIS A 154 10.51 6.40 3.86
C HIS A 154 9.24 5.69 4.33
N ARG A 155 9.32 4.84 5.37
CA ARG A 155 8.16 4.19 5.98
C ARG A 155 7.12 5.23 6.41
N ASP A 156 7.52 6.26 7.14
CA ASP A 156 6.59 7.25 7.70
C ASP A 156 5.90 8.06 6.60
N TYR A 157 6.61 8.40 5.52
CA TYR A 157 6.05 9.04 4.34
C TYR A 157 4.96 8.16 3.70
N TYR A 158 5.27 6.90 3.39
CA TYR A 158 4.33 6.01 2.71
C TYR A 158 3.17 5.57 3.59
N THR A 159 3.37 5.43 4.91
CA THR A 159 2.28 5.22 5.88
C THR A 159 1.36 6.43 5.95
N SER A 160 1.91 7.65 5.97
CA SER A 160 1.12 8.88 5.97
C SER A 160 0.34 9.06 4.66
N MET A 161 0.97 8.76 3.52
CA MET A 161 0.32 8.76 2.21
C MET A 161 -0.83 7.75 2.15
N ALA A 162 -0.61 6.52 2.63
CA ALA A 162 -1.65 5.48 2.67
C ALA A 162 -2.81 5.89 3.59
N ALA A 163 -2.54 6.53 4.73
CA ALA A 163 -3.57 7.01 5.65
C ALA A 163 -4.54 8.03 5.01
N LEU A 164 -4.13 8.73 3.95
CA LEU A 164 -5.02 9.62 3.19
C LEU A 164 -6.18 8.88 2.51
N LEU A 165 -6.03 7.57 2.24
CA LEU A 165 -7.10 6.72 1.70
C LEU A 165 -8.24 6.50 2.71
N ASP A 166 -8.01 6.77 3.98
CA ASP A 166 -9.01 6.63 5.03
C ASP A 166 -9.50 7.99 5.56
N THR A 167 -9.14 9.08 4.87
CA THR A 167 -9.52 10.44 5.27
C THR A 167 -10.89 10.83 4.70
N PRO A 168 -11.86 11.24 5.53
CA PRO A 168 -13.18 11.68 5.10
C PRO A 168 -13.17 12.84 4.10
N GLY A 169 -14.12 12.84 3.17
CA GLY A 169 -14.50 14.03 2.38
C GLY A 169 -13.54 14.42 1.26
N ARG A 170 -12.60 13.55 0.89
CA ARG A 170 -11.62 13.82 -0.16
C ARG A 170 -12.19 13.70 -1.57
N THR A 171 -12.05 14.75 -2.37
CA THR A 171 -12.47 14.78 -3.78
C THR A 171 -11.46 14.10 -4.72
N ASP A 172 -10.23 13.87 -4.26
CA ASP A 172 -9.12 13.28 -5.02
C ASP A 172 -8.90 11.78 -4.72
N TYR A 173 -9.87 11.12 -4.09
CA TYR A 173 -9.78 9.72 -3.66
C TYR A 173 -9.32 8.74 -4.76
N GLU A 174 -9.85 8.83 -5.97
CA GLU A 174 -9.45 7.96 -7.09
C GLU A 174 -7.99 8.23 -7.51
N GLN A 175 -7.53 9.47 -7.44
CA GLN A 175 -6.13 9.81 -7.72
C GLN A 175 -5.20 9.24 -6.66
N LEU A 176 -5.62 9.25 -5.38
CA LEU A 176 -4.88 8.63 -4.29
C LEU A 176 -4.79 7.10 -4.44
N LEU A 177 -5.87 6.44 -4.88
CA LEU A 177 -5.85 5.00 -5.18
C LEU A 177 -4.85 4.68 -6.29
N VAL A 178 -4.87 5.45 -7.38
CA VAL A 178 -3.92 5.29 -8.50
C VAL A 178 -2.48 5.56 -8.06
N GLN A 179 -2.26 6.57 -7.21
CA GLN A 179 -0.94 6.85 -6.64
C GLN A 179 -0.45 5.69 -5.78
N ALA A 180 -1.26 5.20 -4.84
CA ALA A 180 -0.91 4.08 -3.97
C ALA A 180 -0.64 2.79 -4.79
N GLU A 181 -1.39 2.56 -5.86
CA GLU A 181 -1.13 1.43 -6.76
C GLU A 181 0.19 1.59 -7.51
N THR A 182 0.52 2.81 -7.94
CA THR A 182 1.80 3.14 -8.59
C THR A 182 2.96 2.96 -7.62
N ASP A 183 2.77 3.31 -6.35
CA ASP A 183 3.77 3.24 -5.28
C ASP A 183 3.74 1.92 -4.49
N MET A 184 3.09 0.88 -5.00
CA MET A 184 2.92 -0.39 -4.30
C MET A 184 4.26 -1.02 -3.87
N ASP A 185 5.31 -0.89 -4.69
CA ASP A 185 6.63 -1.41 -4.36
C ASP A 185 7.29 -0.63 -3.21
N ASN A 186 7.05 0.68 -3.12
CA ASN A 186 7.46 1.48 -1.96
C ASN A 186 6.65 1.12 -0.70
N LEU A 187 5.34 0.92 -0.83
CA LEU A 187 4.46 0.51 0.28
C LEU A 187 4.88 -0.85 0.84
N ARG A 188 5.23 -1.82 -0.02
CA ARG A 188 5.80 -3.12 0.39
C ARG A 188 7.11 -2.92 1.16
N SER A 189 8.01 -2.08 0.66
CA SER A 189 9.28 -1.80 1.33
C SER A 189 9.07 -1.18 2.73
N ALA A 190 8.12 -0.25 2.86
CA ALA A 190 7.75 0.34 4.15
C ALA A 190 7.18 -0.69 5.14
N PHE A 191 6.34 -1.61 4.65
CA PHE A 191 5.80 -2.72 5.43
C PHE A 191 6.91 -3.66 5.91
N THR A 192 7.78 -4.11 5.00
CA THR A 192 8.92 -4.98 5.34
C THR A 192 9.83 -4.33 6.37
N TRP A 193 10.15 -3.03 6.21
CA TRP A 193 10.98 -2.31 7.19
C TRP A 193 10.33 -2.26 8.57
N SER A 194 9.01 -2.07 8.65
CA SER A 194 8.27 -2.09 9.93
C SER A 194 8.36 -3.47 10.59
N MET A 195 8.22 -4.54 9.81
CA MET A 195 8.34 -5.91 10.30
C MET A 195 9.76 -6.25 10.77
N GLU A 196 10.79 -5.86 10.01
CA GLU A 196 12.20 -6.07 10.38
C GLU A 196 12.58 -5.39 11.70
N ASN A 197 11.95 -4.24 12.01
CA ASN A 197 12.19 -3.49 13.24
C ASN A 197 11.19 -3.82 14.37
N SER A 198 10.33 -4.83 14.19
CA SER A 198 9.28 -5.19 15.15
C SER A 198 8.33 -4.02 15.48
N ASP A 199 8.15 -3.09 14.55
CA ASP A 199 7.23 -1.95 14.66
C ASP A 199 5.83 -2.37 14.19
N LEU A 200 5.19 -3.21 15.00
CA LEU A 200 3.91 -3.85 14.66
C LEU A 200 2.80 -2.81 14.48
N GLU A 201 2.82 -1.71 15.24
CA GLU A 201 1.83 -0.66 15.12
C GLU A 201 1.88 0.04 13.75
N GLN A 202 3.07 0.39 13.26
CA GLN A 202 3.19 0.99 11.92
C GLN A 202 2.85 -0.01 10.81
N ALA A 203 3.22 -1.29 10.95
CA ALA A 203 2.84 -2.35 10.01
C ALA A 203 1.30 -2.51 9.92
N LEU A 204 0.61 -2.53 11.07
CA LEU A 204 -0.86 -2.63 11.13
C LEU A 204 -1.55 -1.40 10.56
N ARG A 205 -1.07 -0.20 10.90
CA ARG A 205 -1.60 1.06 10.35
C ARG A 205 -1.51 1.08 8.83
N LEU A 206 -0.36 0.70 8.29
CA LEU A 206 -0.15 0.65 6.85
C LEU A 206 -1.04 -0.41 6.17
N ALA A 207 -1.09 -1.64 6.70
CA ALA A 207 -1.94 -2.71 6.16
C ALA A 207 -3.43 -2.33 6.18
N SER A 208 -3.89 -1.71 7.26
CA SER A 208 -5.27 -1.22 7.45
C SER A 208 -5.62 -0.04 6.55
N ALA A 209 -4.69 0.88 6.32
CA ALA A 209 -4.87 2.02 5.44
C ALA A 209 -5.03 1.63 3.97
N LEU A 210 -4.44 0.50 3.56
CA LEU A 210 -4.51 -0.03 2.20
C LEU A 210 -5.74 -0.92 1.93
N GLN A 211 -6.67 -1.04 2.90
CA GLN A 211 -7.92 -1.80 2.74
C GLN A 211 -8.69 -1.48 1.45
N PRO A 212 -8.84 -0.20 1.04
CA PRO A 212 -9.43 0.13 -0.25
C PRO A 212 -8.74 -0.51 -1.45
N LEU A 213 -7.40 -0.59 -1.47
CA LEU A 213 -6.65 -1.23 -2.55
C LEU A 213 -6.85 -2.74 -2.55
N TRP A 214 -6.86 -3.36 -1.37
CA TRP A 214 -7.08 -4.81 -1.23
C TRP A 214 -8.40 -5.21 -1.89
N HIS A 215 -9.48 -4.48 -1.61
CA HIS A 215 -10.81 -4.78 -2.14
C HIS A 215 -11.04 -4.31 -3.58
N THR A 216 -10.64 -3.08 -3.94
CA THR A 216 -11.02 -2.50 -5.23
C THR A 216 -10.08 -2.83 -6.38
N ARG A 217 -8.83 -3.23 -6.10
CA ARG A 217 -7.80 -3.52 -7.11
C ARG A 217 -7.42 -4.99 -7.21
N GLY A 218 -8.23 -5.89 -6.64
CA GLY A 218 -8.03 -7.34 -6.75
C GLY A 218 -6.79 -7.86 -6.00
N ARG A 219 -6.39 -7.18 -4.91
CA ARG A 219 -5.19 -7.50 -4.12
C ARG A 219 -5.50 -8.15 -2.77
N ILE A 220 -6.68 -8.76 -2.64
CA ILE A 220 -7.16 -9.35 -1.38
C ILE A 220 -6.15 -10.34 -0.79
N LEU A 221 -5.57 -11.23 -1.61
CA LEU A 221 -4.60 -12.22 -1.13
C LEU A 221 -3.31 -11.58 -0.56
N GLU A 222 -2.88 -10.46 -1.13
CA GLU A 222 -1.74 -9.70 -0.63
C GLU A 222 -2.06 -9.03 0.70
N GLY A 223 -3.24 -8.41 0.82
CA GLY A 223 -3.74 -7.88 2.09
C GLY A 223 -3.81 -8.95 3.18
N CYS A 224 -4.36 -10.13 2.87
CA CYS A 224 -4.36 -11.25 3.81
C CYS A 224 -2.95 -11.65 4.24
N ALA A 225 -2.01 -11.77 3.30
CA ALA A 225 -0.63 -12.15 3.62
C ALA A 225 0.05 -11.13 4.55
N TRP A 226 -0.24 -9.83 4.38
CA TRP A 226 0.29 -8.79 5.26
C TRP A 226 -0.27 -8.92 6.68
N PHE A 227 -1.58 -9.09 6.82
CA PHE A 227 -2.17 -9.28 8.13
C PHE A 227 -1.77 -10.60 8.80
N ASP A 228 -1.64 -11.69 8.03
CA ASP A 228 -1.18 -12.99 8.53
C ASP A 228 0.27 -12.93 9.05
N ALA A 229 1.10 -12.05 8.47
CA ALA A 229 2.49 -11.86 8.88
C ALA A 229 2.65 -11.13 10.21
N ILE A 230 1.63 -10.37 10.66
CA ILE A 230 1.71 -9.59 11.89
C ILE A 230 1.17 -10.44 13.06
N PRO A 231 1.99 -10.76 14.08
CA PRO A 231 1.52 -11.48 15.25
C PRO A 231 0.63 -10.58 16.11
N ILE A 232 -0.68 -10.75 16.02
CA ILE A 232 -1.66 -10.08 16.89
C ILE A 232 -2.14 -11.08 17.95
N ASP A 233 -1.37 -11.19 19.03
CA ASP A 233 -1.69 -12.00 20.20
C ASP A 233 -1.73 -11.14 21.48
N ASP A 234 -2.11 -11.74 22.61
CA ASP A 234 -2.17 -11.04 23.90
C ASP A 234 -0.77 -10.57 24.36
N ALA A 235 0.31 -11.18 23.87
CA ALA A 235 1.68 -10.76 24.18
C ALA A 235 2.08 -9.46 23.44
N SER A 236 1.49 -9.20 22.28
CA SER A 236 1.66 -7.95 21.51
C SER A 236 0.91 -6.74 22.13
N GLU A 237 0.22 -6.93 23.26
CA GLU A 237 -0.67 -5.93 23.85
C GLU A 237 0.03 -4.60 24.22
N HIS A 238 1.30 -4.67 24.60
CA HIS A 238 2.08 -3.50 25.00
C HIS A 238 2.76 -2.80 23.81
N GLN A 239 2.78 -3.42 22.62
CA GLN A 239 3.47 -2.90 21.43
C GLN A 239 2.53 -2.18 20.47
N VAL A 240 1.22 -2.35 20.62
CA VAL A 240 0.20 -1.81 19.72
C VAL A 240 -0.91 -1.16 20.53
N THR A 241 -1.22 0.11 20.25
CA THR A 241 -2.36 0.79 20.88
C THR A 241 -3.69 0.03 20.69
N ALA A 242 -4.58 0.14 21.67
CA ALA A 242 -5.91 -0.50 21.63
C ALA A 242 -6.70 -0.09 20.38
N ALA A 243 -6.62 1.19 19.98
CA ALA A 243 -7.27 1.71 18.78
C ALA A 243 -6.74 1.06 17.49
N THR A 244 -5.41 0.98 17.31
CA THR A 244 -4.80 0.31 16.16
C THR A 244 -5.17 -1.18 16.13
N ARG A 245 -5.21 -1.85 17.29
CA ARG A 245 -5.57 -3.27 17.39
C ARG A 245 -7.03 -3.52 17.03
N ALA A 246 -7.97 -2.75 17.58
CA ALA A 246 -9.39 -2.84 17.24
C ALA A 246 -9.62 -2.66 15.74
N ARG A 247 -9.00 -1.63 15.16
CA ARG A 247 -9.05 -1.35 13.74
C ARG A 247 -8.52 -2.53 12.92
N ALA A 248 -7.34 -3.03 13.23
CA ALA A 248 -6.72 -4.11 12.48
C ALA A 248 -7.54 -5.41 12.57
N LEU A 249 -8.07 -5.75 13.75
CA LEU A 249 -8.93 -6.94 13.91
C LEU A 249 -10.21 -6.83 13.05
N ALA A 250 -10.83 -5.65 13.00
CA ALA A 250 -11.98 -5.40 12.14
C ALA A 250 -11.62 -5.51 10.65
N ASP A 251 -10.52 -4.88 10.22
CA ASP A 251 -10.07 -4.91 8.82
C ASP A 251 -9.66 -6.33 8.38
N MET A 252 -9.01 -7.09 9.27
CA MET A 252 -8.72 -8.50 9.08
C MET A 252 -10.00 -9.33 8.89
N ALA A 253 -11.00 -9.14 9.76
CA ALA A 253 -12.26 -9.89 9.67
C ALA A 253 -12.94 -9.70 8.31
N VAL A 254 -12.86 -8.50 7.74
CA VAL A 254 -13.41 -8.17 6.41
C VAL A 254 -12.54 -8.73 5.27
N VAL A 255 -11.21 -8.56 5.32
CA VAL A 255 -10.34 -9.02 4.22
C VAL A 255 -10.27 -10.55 4.15
N THR A 256 -10.39 -11.26 5.27
CA THR A 256 -10.38 -12.72 5.34
C THR A 256 -11.76 -13.37 5.34
N LEU A 257 -12.81 -12.63 5.01
CA LEU A 257 -14.20 -13.10 5.05
C LEU A 257 -14.43 -14.40 4.26
N PHE A 258 -13.81 -14.50 3.07
CA PHE A 258 -13.90 -15.67 2.20
C PHE A 258 -13.22 -16.94 2.78
N ARG A 259 -12.43 -16.81 3.85
CA ARG A 259 -11.70 -17.93 4.48
C ARG A 259 -12.52 -18.64 5.55
N GLY A 260 -13.65 -18.09 5.99
CA GLY A 260 -14.53 -18.73 6.97
C GLY A 260 -15.20 -17.74 7.92
N ASP A 261 -15.70 -18.27 9.04
CA ASP A 261 -16.35 -17.47 10.08
C ASP A 261 -15.33 -16.56 10.80
N ASN A 262 -15.57 -15.25 10.70
CA ASN A 262 -14.74 -14.21 11.31
C ASN A 262 -15.45 -13.51 12.49
N THR A 263 -16.56 -14.04 12.98
CA THR A 263 -17.41 -13.44 14.02
C THR A 263 -16.64 -13.17 15.31
N ALA A 264 -15.86 -14.15 15.80
CA ALA A 264 -15.08 -13.98 17.01
C ALA A 264 -14.05 -12.84 16.90
N ARG A 265 -13.43 -12.67 15.72
CA ARG A 265 -12.47 -11.60 15.46
C ARG A 265 -13.15 -10.23 15.42
N ALA A 266 -14.26 -10.11 14.69
CA ALA A 266 -15.04 -8.88 14.63
C ALA A 266 -15.60 -8.49 16.02
N GLN A 267 -16.07 -9.46 16.80
CA GLN A 267 -16.59 -9.22 18.14
C GLN A 267 -15.51 -8.77 19.11
N ARG A 268 -14.29 -9.33 19.02
CA ARG A 268 -13.15 -8.87 19.81
C ARG A 268 -12.78 -7.42 19.47
N ALA A 269 -12.78 -7.06 18.19
CA ALA A 269 -12.60 -5.67 17.77
C ALA A 269 -13.68 -4.75 18.38
N LEU A 270 -14.94 -5.18 18.38
CA LEU A 270 -16.07 -4.43 18.90
C LEU A 270 -15.98 -4.20 20.40
N THR A 271 -15.57 -5.22 21.17
CA THR A 271 -15.32 -5.07 22.61
C THR A 271 -14.28 -3.99 22.88
N ILE A 272 -13.13 -4.05 22.21
CA ILE A 272 -12.07 -3.04 22.37
C ILE A 272 -12.58 -1.65 21.95
N ALA A 273 -13.25 -1.54 20.80
CA ALA A 273 -13.73 -0.25 20.31
C ALA A 273 -14.80 0.40 21.20
N ARG A 274 -15.62 -0.39 21.91
CA ARG A 274 -16.61 0.13 22.87
C ARG A 274 -16.00 0.65 24.16
N GLU A 275 -14.81 0.17 24.51
CA GLU A 275 -14.03 0.69 25.65
C GLU A 275 -13.31 2.00 25.30
N LEU A 276 -13.23 2.34 24.02
CA LEU A 276 -12.62 3.55 23.51
C LEU A 276 -13.70 4.62 23.22
N ASP A 277 -13.46 5.87 23.66
CA ASP A 277 -14.32 7.02 23.34
C ASP A 277 -14.03 7.56 21.92
N GLU A 278 -14.00 6.65 20.94
CA GLU A 278 -13.64 6.93 19.55
C GLU A 278 -14.78 6.54 18.60
N PRO A 279 -15.77 7.43 18.37
CA PRO A 279 -16.97 7.10 17.59
C PRO A 279 -16.67 6.75 16.12
N ALA A 280 -15.62 7.34 15.54
CA ALA A 280 -15.17 7.02 14.19
C ALA A 280 -14.64 5.57 14.07
N LEU A 281 -13.88 5.12 15.06
CA LEU A 281 -13.37 3.76 15.14
C LEU A 281 -14.52 2.77 15.39
N LEU A 282 -15.40 3.08 16.35
CA LEU A 282 -16.55 2.24 16.66
C LEU A 282 -17.46 2.04 15.44
N ALA A 283 -17.75 3.11 14.68
CA ALA A 283 -18.51 3.02 13.43
C ALA A 283 -17.83 2.09 12.40
N ARG A 284 -16.50 2.16 12.24
CA ARG A 284 -15.74 1.26 11.36
C ARG A 284 -15.86 -0.20 11.81
N VAL A 285 -15.69 -0.45 13.10
CA VAL A 285 -15.75 -1.81 13.66
C VAL A 285 -17.16 -2.40 13.56
N LEU A 286 -18.20 -1.62 13.85
CA LEU A 286 -19.59 -2.01 13.64
C LEU A 286 -19.87 -2.32 12.17
N THR A 287 -19.31 -1.54 11.23
CA THR A 287 -19.42 -1.85 9.79
C THR A 287 -18.81 -3.21 9.47
N ALA A 288 -17.64 -3.54 10.03
CA ALA A 288 -17.04 -4.86 9.88
C ALA A 288 -17.90 -5.99 10.47
N CYS A 289 -18.49 -5.79 11.66
CA CYS A 289 -19.46 -6.71 12.24
C CYS A 289 -20.68 -6.93 11.33
N GLY A 290 -21.22 -5.86 10.75
CA GLY A 290 -22.32 -5.91 9.79
C GLY A 290 -21.98 -6.71 8.53
N ILE A 291 -20.78 -6.51 7.98
CA ILE A 291 -20.29 -7.29 6.83
C ILE A 291 -20.17 -8.78 7.17
N VAL A 292 -19.58 -9.10 8.33
CA VAL A 292 -19.39 -10.50 8.77
C VAL A 292 -20.73 -11.20 9.02
N ALA A 293 -21.66 -10.56 9.74
CA ALA A 293 -23.00 -11.09 9.96
C ALA A 293 -23.76 -11.27 8.64
N GLY A 294 -23.65 -10.29 7.75
CA GLY A 294 -24.25 -10.32 6.42
C GLY A 294 -23.80 -11.51 5.58
N TYR A 295 -22.49 -11.81 5.60
CA TYR A 295 -21.89 -12.95 4.91
C TYR A 295 -22.35 -14.31 5.45
N LEU A 296 -22.68 -14.37 6.74
CA LEU A 296 -23.26 -15.54 7.40
C LEU A 296 -24.78 -15.61 7.26
N TYR A 297 -25.38 -14.74 6.44
CA TYR A 297 -26.83 -14.62 6.21
C TYR A 297 -27.65 -14.29 7.47
N ASP A 298 -27.02 -13.64 8.47
CA ASP A 298 -27.72 -13.06 9.61
C ASP A 298 -28.11 -11.60 9.31
N ALA A 299 -29.21 -11.45 8.58
CA ALA A 299 -29.70 -10.14 8.13
C ALA A 299 -30.12 -9.22 9.29
N GLU A 300 -30.66 -9.80 10.38
CA GLU A 300 -31.10 -9.04 11.55
C GLU A 300 -29.91 -8.44 12.29
N ALA A 301 -28.89 -9.26 12.58
CA ALA A 301 -27.66 -8.76 13.21
C ALA A 301 -26.93 -7.76 12.32
N ALA A 302 -26.83 -8.03 11.01
CA ALA A 302 -26.20 -7.12 10.06
C ALA A 302 -26.89 -5.74 10.04
N ALA A 303 -28.22 -5.70 9.98
CA ALA A 303 -29.00 -4.47 9.98
C ALA A 303 -28.80 -3.67 11.28
N ALA A 304 -28.77 -4.34 12.44
CA ALA A 304 -28.52 -3.68 13.72
C ALA A 304 -27.14 -3.01 13.76
N TYR A 305 -26.09 -3.70 13.31
CA TYR A 305 -24.74 -3.14 13.25
C TYR A 305 -24.62 -1.95 12.30
N TYR A 306 -25.20 -2.05 11.09
CA TYR A 306 -25.19 -0.93 10.14
C TYR A 306 -25.98 0.29 10.65
N ALA A 307 -27.12 0.06 11.32
CA ALA A 307 -27.92 1.14 11.91
C ALA A 307 -27.14 1.90 13.01
N GLU A 308 -26.46 1.18 13.91
CA GLU A 308 -25.62 1.78 14.95
C GLU A 308 -24.44 2.56 14.32
N ALA A 309 -23.73 1.96 13.34
CA ALA A 309 -22.62 2.60 12.64
C ALA A 309 -23.05 3.88 11.90
N ALA A 310 -24.19 3.85 11.20
CA ALA A 310 -24.74 5.00 10.50
C ALA A 310 -25.20 6.09 11.49
N GLY A 311 -25.77 5.71 12.64
CA GLY A 311 -26.12 6.62 13.72
C GLY A 311 -24.90 7.39 14.26
N LEU A 312 -23.79 6.67 14.52
CA LEU A 312 -22.53 7.27 14.95
C LEU A 312 -21.96 8.22 13.91
N ALA A 313 -21.91 7.80 12.63
CA ALA A 313 -21.41 8.64 11.54
C ALA A 313 -22.20 9.93 11.39
N ARG A 314 -23.54 9.88 11.52
CA ARG A 314 -24.40 11.06 11.54
C ARG A 314 -24.12 11.96 12.75
N ALA A 315 -23.97 11.39 13.94
CA ALA A 315 -23.74 12.14 15.18
C ALA A 315 -22.44 12.96 15.14
N ILE A 316 -21.38 12.42 14.53
CA ILE A 316 -20.10 13.12 14.37
C ILE A 316 -20.00 13.96 13.09
N GLY A 317 -21.06 14.00 12.28
CA GLY A 317 -21.09 14.76 11.02
C GLY A 317 -20.18 14.19 9.91
N ASP A 318 -19.74 12.93 10.00
CA ASP A 318 -18.86 12.31 9.01
C ASP A 318 -19.66 11.70 7.86
N GLN A 319 -19.94 12.56 6.88
CA GLN A 319 -20.71 12.25 5.68
C GLN A 319 -20.04 11.20 4.77
N TRP A 320 -18.71 11.14 4.79
CA TRP A 320 -17.97 10.15 4.02
C TRP A 320 -18.10 8.76 4.65
N ARG A 321 -17.92 8.66 5.98
CA ARG A 321 -18.11 7.39 6.70
C ARG A 321 -19.55 6.90 6.58
N LEU A 322 -20.54 7.81 6.68
CA LEU A 322 -21.94 7.46 6.47
C LEU A 322 -22.16 6.83 5.08
N SER A 323 -21.62 7.43 4.02
CA SER A 323 -21.71 6.90 2.67
C SER A 323 -21.07 5.50 2.55
N GLN A 324 -19.93 5.27 3.21
CA GLN A 324 -19.28 3.95 3.23
C GLN A 324 -20.12 2.89 3.95
N VAL A 325 -20.72 3.22 5.11
CA VAL A 325 -21.61 2.32 5.85
C VAL A 325 -22.80 1.91 4.98
N LEU A 326 -23.46 2.89 4.35
CA LEU A 326 -24.64 2.66 3.50
C LEU A 326 -24.29 1.86 2.24
N ALA A 327 -23.11 2.09 1.65
CA ALA A 327 -22.62 1.29 0.53
C ALA A 327 -22.41 -0.18 0.92
N GLN A 328 -21.86 -0.45 2.12
CA GLN A 328 -21.69 -1.82 2.62
C GLN A 328 -23.05 -2.48 2.94
N GLN A 329 -23.97 -1.74 3.55
CA GLN A 329 -25.33 -2.21 3.78
C GLN A 329 -26.04 -2.59 2.47
N SER A 330 -25.91 -1.74 1.44
CA SER A 330 -26.43 -2.04 0.10
C SER A 330 -25.80 -3.31 -0.48
N ASN A 331 -24.48 -3.47 -0.39
CA ASN A 331 -23.79 -4.66 -0.89
C ASN A 331 -24.23 -5.94 -0.16
N THR A 332 -24.39 -5.88 1.17
CA THR A 332 -24.91 -7.00 1.96
C THR A 332 -26.33 -7.38 1.53
N ALA A 333 -27.21 -6.40 1.34
CA ALA A 333 -28.58 -6.66 0.87
C ALA A 333 -28.61 -7.31 -0.52
N VAL A 334 -27.75 -6.87 -1.45
CA VAL A 334 -27.57 -7.53 -2.76
C VAL A 334 -27.15 -8.99 -2.60
N MET A 335 -26.16 -9.28 -1.74
CA MET A 335 -25.70 -10.65 -1.49
C MET A 335 -26.78 -11.54 -0.89
N GLN A 336 -27.68 -10.97 -0.10
CA GLN A 336 -28.82 -11.66 0.52
C GLN A 336 -30.05 -11.77 -0.41
N GLY A 337 -30.00 -11.16 -1.59
CA GLY A 337 -31.10 -11.19 -2.55
C GLY A 337 -32.27 -10.26 -2.20
N ASP A 338 -32.04 -9.19 -1.43
CA ASP A 338 -33.02 -8.15 -1.12
C ASP A 338 -32.73 -6.86 -1.93
N PRO A 339 -33.23 -6.75 -3.17
CA PRO A 339 -32.99 -5.59 -4.01
C PRO A 339 -33.67 -4.31 -3.49
N VAL A 340 -34.74 -4.42 -2.69
CA VAL A 340 -35.45 -3.25 -2.14
C VAL A 340 -34.63 -2.62 -1.03
N ALA A 341 -34.12 -3.42 -0.11
CA ALA A 341 -33.20 -2.94 0.93
C ALA A 341 -31.89 -2.40 0.34
N ALA A 342 -31.38 -3.04 -0.72
CA ALA A 342 -30.21 -2.56 -1.44
C ALA A 342 -30.43 -1.17 -2.06
N GLN A 343 -31.54 -0.99 -2.79
CA GLN A 343 -31.89 0.28 -3.42
C GLN A 343 -32.06 1.40 -2.39
N ALA A 344 -32.78 1.13 -1.29
CA ALA A 344 -33.00 2.13 -0.24
C ALA A 344 -31.68 2.60 0.40
N ALA A 345 -30.78 1.68 0.72
CA ALA A 345 -29.46 2.02 1.27
C ALA A 345 -28.60 2.79 0.25
N ALA A 346 -28.63 2.40 -1.03
CA ALA A 346 -27.89 3.08 -2.08
C ALA A 346 -28.40 4.51 -2.32
N GLU A 347 -29.72 4.73 -2.35
CA GLU A 347 -30.32 6.05 -2.52
C GLU A 347 -29.94 7.00 -1.38
N GLU A 348 -29.98 6.50 -0.14
CA GLU A 348 -29.54 7.28 1.02
C GLU A 348 -28.04 7.62 0.95
N GLY A 349 -27.21 6.68 0.49
CA GLY A 349 -25.76 6.86 0.36
C GLY A 349 -25.35 7.88 -0.71
N VAL A 350 -26.18 8.07 -1.75
CA VAL A 350 -25.93 8.97 -2.89
C VAL A 350 -26.29 10.44 -2.60
N ILE A 351 -27.12 10.69 -1.58
CA ILE A 351 -27.51 12.07 -1.18
C ILE A 351 -26.38 12.79 -0.43
N SER A 352 -25.29 12.09 -0.08
CA SER A 352 -24.08 12.65 0.54
C SER A 352 -23.06 13.12 -0.53
N PRO A 353 -22.59 14.38 -0.51
CA PRO A 353 -21.87 14.97 -1.64
C PRO A 353 -20.40 14.54 -1.67
N THR A 354 -20.09 13.35 -2.17
CA THR A 354 -18.73 13.04 -2.66
C THR A 354 -18.76 12.21 -3.96
N PRO A 355 -18.14 12.67 -5.06
CA PRO A 355 -18.28 12.05 -6.38
C PRO A 355 -17.55 10.71 -6.60
N SER A 356 -16.80 10.19 -5.63
CA SER A 356 -15.76 9.17 -5.89
C SER A 356 -16.05 7.75 -5.41
N ALA A 357 -17.00 7.53 -4.49
CA ALA A 357 -17.51 6.18 -4.17
C ALA A 357 -18.49 5.65 -5.25
N ILE A 358 -18.83 6.51 -6.21
CA ILE A 358 -19.91 6.35 -7.18
C ILE A 358 -19.60 5.30 -8.26
N GLY A 359 -18.33 4.95 -8.49
CA GLY A 359 -17.94 4.06 -9.59
C GLY A 359 -18.45 2.62 -9.47
N SER A 360 -18.42 2.03 -8.27
CA SER A 360 -18.86 0.64 -8.04
C SER A 360 -20.39 0.54 -7.97
N ALA A 361 -21.06 1.49 -7.30
CA ALA A 361 -22.51 1.50 -7.16
C ALA A 361 -23.24 1.82 -8.47
N ARG A 362 -22.78 2.82 -9.26
CA ARG A 362 -23.41 3.14 -10.56
C ARG A 362 -23.20 2.05 -11.61
N GLY A 363 -22.02 1.42 -11.64
CA GLY A 363 -21.76 0.31 -12.56
C GLY A 363 -22.67 -0.89 -12.30
N TYR A 364 -22.97 -1.16 -11.03
CA TYR A 364 -23.82 -2.29 -10.64
C TYR A 364 -25.31 -2.03 -10.87
N VAL A 365 -25.82 -0.85 -10.49
CA VAL A 365 -27.24 -0.46 -10.72
C VAL A 365 -27.56 -0.39 -12.22
N ALA A 366 -26.62 0.07 -13.07
CA ALA A 366 -26.80 0.07 -14.52
C ALA A 366 -26.89 -1.35 -15.10
N SER A 367 -26.16 -2.32 -14.54
CA SER A 367 -26.19 -3.71 -15.01
C SER A 367 -27.48 -4.45 -14.63
N VAL A 368 -28.06 -4.14 -13.47
CA VAL A 368 -29.34 -4.72 -13.00
C VAL A 368 -30.53 -4.12 -13.77
N SER A 369 -30.46 -2.84 -14.14
CA SER A 369 -31.49 -2.14 -14.91
C SER A 369 -31.57 -2.63 -16.37
N ALA A 370 -30.42 -3.00 -16.96
CA ALA A 370 -30.34 -3.47 -18.35
C ALA A 370 -30.76 -4.94 -18.54
N GLY A 371 -30.94 -5.70 -17.46
CA GLY A 371 -31.37 -7.11 -17.50
C GLY A 371 -32.88 -7.33 -17.52
N HIS A 372 -33.69 -6.27 -17.50
CA HIS A 372 -35.16 -6.32 -17.45
C HIS A 372 -35.85 -5.55 -18.60
N SER A 373 -35.19 -5.40 -19.76
CA SER A 373 -35.81 -4.83 -20.98
C SER A 373 -35.87 -5.85 -22.11
#